data_AF-A0A1G0X3L6-F1
#
_entry.id   AF-A0A1G0X3L6-F1
#
_cell.length_a   1.000
_cell.length_b   1.000
_cell.length_c   1.000
_cell.angle_alpha   90.00
_cell.angle_beta   90.00
_cell.angle_gamma   90.00
#
_symmetry.space_group_name_H-M   'P 1'
#
loop_
_entity.id
_entity.type
_entity.pdbx_description
1 polymer ?
#
loop_
_entity_poly.entity_id
_entity_poly.type
_entity_poly.pdbx_seq_one_letter_code
_entity_poly.pdbx_strand_id
1 'polypeptide(L)'
;MDIIFKGRHTGDELVQGVQGIVHLFKERYKVPEFREIHLVVTLVDGLGQDVELVDNQSTNVYRTFEVYRKETELRGQDSPATKPNLRLVVDNTRKRD
;
A
#
# COMPACT_ATOMS: atom_id res chain seq x y z
N MET A 1 -3.45 -15.00 -2.89
CA MET A 1 -2.58 -15.04 -4.09
C MET A 1 -1.43 -14.10 -3.82
N ASP A 2 -0.21 -14.60 -3.95
CA ASP A 2 0.97 -13.78 -3.73
C ASP A 2 1.44 -13.21 -5.07
N ILE A 3 1.67 -11.90 -5.11
CA ILE A 3 2.23 -11.23 -6.28
C ILE A 3 3.55 -10.61 -5.88
N ILE A 4 4.63 -11.13 -6.48
CA ILE A 4 5.99 -10.78 -6.12
C ILE A 4 6.63 -10.07 -7.32
N PHE A 5 6.93 -8.78 -7.14
CA PHE A 5 7.78 -8.03 -8.05
C PHE A 5 9.24 -8.38 -7.77
N LYS A 6 9.93 -9.00 -8.74
CA LYS A 6 11.32 -9.45 -8.59
C LYS A 6 12.27 -8.43 -9.22
N GLY A 7 13.31 -8.09 -8.48
CA GLY A 7 14.36 -7.17 -8.92
C GLY A 7 14.20 -5.77 -8.35
N ARG A 8 15.07 -4.85 -8.78
CA ARG A 8 14.97 -3.43 -8.41
C ARG A 8 13.93 -2.77 -9.33
N HIS A 9 13.01 -2.05 -8.71
CA HIS A 9 12.01 -1.26 -9.41
C HIS A 9 12.12 0.19 -8.95
N THR A 10 12.09 1.10 -9.90
CA THR A 10 11.86 2.51 -9.60
C THR A 10 10.43 2.70 -9.07
N GLY A 11 10.17 3.86 -8.46
CA GLY A 11 8.82 4.19 -7.99
C GLY A 11 7.77 4.12 -9.11
N ASP A 12 8.11 4.61 -10.30
CA ASP A 12 7.21 4.64 -11.45
C ASP A 12 6.92 3.22 -11.98
N GLU A 13 7.93 2.36 -12.08
CA GLU A 13 7.77 0.97 -12.49
C GLU A 13 6.90 0.18 -11.51
N LEU A 14 7.07 0.41 -10.20
CA LEU A 14 6.25 -0.23 -9.18
C LEU A 14 4.77 0.19 -9.32
N VAL A 15 4.51 1.48 -9.51
CA VAL A 15 3.16 2.01 -9.71
C VAL A 15 2.51 1.40 -10.94
N GLN A 16 3.22 1.39 -12.07
CA GLN A 16 2.72 0.79 -13.31
C GLN A 16 2.44 -0.71 -13.15
N GLY A 17 3.33 -1.43 -12.46
CA GLY A 17 3.16 -2.86 -12.18
C GLY A 17 1.90 -3.15 -11.36
N VAL A 18 1.70 -2.41 -10.26
CA VAL A 18 0.50 -2.55 -9.42
C VAL A 18 -0.77 -2.18 -10.19
N GLN A 19 -0.75 -1.09 -10.95
CA GLN A 19 -1.88 -0.70 -11.81
C GLN A 19 -2.21 -1.78 -12.85
N GLY A 20 -1.19 -2.39 -13.47
CA GLY A 20 -1.36 -3.48 -14.42
C GLY A 20 -2.04 -4.70 -13.81
N ILE A 21 -1.68 -5.08 -12.59
CA ILE A 21 -2.34 -6.17 -11.86
C ILE A 21 -3.80 -5.86 -11.59
N VAL A 22 -4.10 -4.66 -11.07
CA VAL A 22 -5.48 -4.26 -10.79
C VAL A 22 -6.30 -4.27 -12.08
N HIS A 23 -5.74 -3.75 -13.17
CA HIS A 23 -6.39 -3.78 -14.49
C HIS A 23 -6.63 -5.21 -14.98
N LEU A 24 -5.65 -6.11 -14.83
CA LEU A 24 -5.78 -7.52 -15.18
C LEU A 24 -6.94 -8.18 -14.42
N PHE A 25 -7.01 -8.00 -13.10
CA PHE A 25 -8.10 -8.56 -12.30
C PHE A 25 -9.48 -8.01 -12.69
N LYS A 26 -9.57 -6.70 -12.93
CA LYS A 26 -10.84 -6.06 -13.33
C LYS A 26 -11.26 -6.45 -14.75
N GLU A 27 -10.36 -6.38 -15.72
CA GLU A 27 -10.73 -6.53 -17.13
C GLU A 27 -10.71 -7.96 -17.61
N ARG A 28 -9.69 -8.74 -17.25
CA ARG A 28 -9.55 -10.11 -17.73
C ARG A 28 -10.36 -11.08 -16.89
N TYR A 29 -10.29 -10.93 -15.57
CA TYR A 29 -10.90 -11.86 -14.63
C TYR A 29 -12.24 -11.38 -14.06
N LYS A 30 -12.65 -10.14 -14.39
CA LYS A 30 -13.93 -9.55 -13.96
C LYS A 30 -14.14 -9.61 -12.44
N VAL A 31 -13.05 -9.47 -11.67
CA VAL A 31 -13.09 -9.42 -10.20
C VAL A 31 -13.73 -8.09 -9.79
N PRO A 32 -14.89 -8.10 -9.11
CA PRO A 32 -15.66 -6.88 -8.84
C PRO A 32 -15.12 -6.08 -7.65
N GLU A 33 -14.49 -6.74 -6.67
CA GLU A 33 -14.01 -6.12 -5.45
C GLU A 33 -12.74 -6.80 -4.92
N PHE A 34 -11.94 -6.04 -4.19
CA PHE A 34 -10.78 -6.54 -3.45
C PHE A 34 -11.07 -6.37 -1.96
N ARG A 35 -10.99 -7.46 -1.19
CA ARG A 35 -11.22 -7.44 0.25
C ARG A 35 -10.02 -6.89 1.02
N GLU A 36 -8.81 -7.25 0.60
CA GLU A 36 -7.58 -6.95 1.32
C GLU A 36 -6.37 -7.03 0.37
N ILE A 37 -5.35 -6.21 0.59
CA ILE A 37 -4.06 -6.27 -0.11
C ILE A 37 -2.94 -6.12 0.93
N HIS A 38 -2.02 -7.08 0.95
CA HIS A 38 -0.79 -7.02 1.73
C HIS A 38 0.38 -6.64 0.82
N LEU A 39 1.10 -5.58 1.16
CA LEU A 39 2.31 -5.17 0.45
C LEU A 39 3.51 -5.29 1.39
N VAL A 40 4.48 -6.12 1.01
CA VAL A 40 5.78 -6.22 1.68
C VAL A 40 6.81 -5.60 0.77
N VAL A 41 7.48 -4.56 1.24
CA VAL A 41 8.46 -3.79 0.47
C VAL A 41 9.81 -3.85 1.18
N THR A 42 10.87 -4.12 0.42
CA THR A 42 12.25 -3.92 0.86
C THR A 42 12.75 -2.61 0.27
N LEU A 43 13.14 -1.67 1.13
CA LEU A 43 13.61 -0.35 0.71
C LEU A 43 15.12 -0.41 0.56
N VAL A 44 15.65 0.30 -0.44
CA VAL A 44 17.09 0.44 -0.65
C VAL A 44 17.47 1.90 -0.81
N ASP A 45 18.68 2.27 -0.41
CA ASP A 45 19.25 3.60 -0.64
C ASP A 45 19.83 3.75 -2.06
N GLY A 46 20.44 4.90 -2.34
CA GLY A 46 21.09 5.19 -3.62
C GLY A 46 22.33 4.33 -3.92
N LEU A 47 22.89 3.66 -2.92
CA LEU A 47 23.98 2.68 -3.06
C LEU A 47 23.44 1.26 -3.22
N GLY A 48 22.13 1.07 -3.05
CA GLY A 48 21.46 -0.21 -3.13
C GLY A 48 21.57 -1.04 -1.85
N GLN A 49 21.85 -0.39 -0.71
CA GLN A 49 21.83 -1.02 0.61
C GLN A 49 20.43 -0.97 1.20
N ASP A 50 20.02 -2.04 1.87
CA ASP A 50 18.73 -2.12 2.55
C ASP A 50 18.61 -1.03 3.62
N VAL A 51 17.47 -0.33 3.63
CA VAL A 51 17.19 0.71 4.61
C VAL A 51 15.89 0.45 5.34
N GLU A 52 15.88 0.86 6.60
CA GLU A 52 14.71 0.85 7.46
C GLU A 52 14.24 2.29 7.68
N LEU A 53 12.93 2.48 7.68
CA LEU A 53 12.35 3.76 8.10
C LEU A 53 12.35 3.80 9.63
N VAL A 54 12.94 4.85 10.22
CA VAL A 54 13.05 5.01 11.67
C VAL A 54 12.31 6.28 12.10
N ASP A 55 11.59 6.19 13.22
CA ASP A 55 11.01 7.36 13.88
C ASP A 55 12.11 8.20 14.55
N ASN A 56 12.26 9.44 14.10
CA ASN A 56 13.25 10.37 14.64
C ASN A 56 13.07 10.69 16.14
N GLN A 57 11.87 10.54 16.70
CA GLN A 57 11.62 10.80 18.12
C GLN A 57 11.83 9.57 18.99
N SER A 58 11.28 8.41 18.57
CA SER A 58 11.30 7.20 19.37
C SER A 58 12.45 6.24 19.03
N THR A 59 13.21 6.49 17.96
CA THR A 59 14.26 5.61 17.40
C THR A 59 13.78 4.21 17.03
N ASN A 60 12.45 4.01 16.97
CA ASN A 60 11.87 2.74 16.61
C ASN A 60 11.73 2.61 15.09
N VAL A 61 11.97 1.40 14.60
CA VAL A 61 11.76 1.04 13.19
C VAL A 61 10.26 0.98 12.88
N TYR A 62 9.89 1.61 11.77
CA TYR A 62 8.55 1.53 11.18
C TYR A 62 8.37 0.16 10.51
N ARG A 63 7.56 -0.71 11.13
CA ARG A 63 7.39 -2.11 10.68
C ARG A 63 6.19 -2.34 9.79
N THR A 64 5.09 -1.63 10.02
CA THR A 64 3.85 -1.84 9.28
C THR A 64 3.17 -0.52 8.95
N PHE A 65 2.86 -0.37 7.66
CA PHE A 65 2.04 0.71 7.14
C PHE A 65 0.66 0.12 6.78
N GLU A 66 -0.34 0.43 7.59
CA GLU A 66 -1.72 0.02 7.33
C GLU A 66 -2.46 1.18 6.66
N VAL A 67 -2.99 0.94 5.46
CA VAL A 67 -3.78 1.94 4.74
C VAL A 67 -5.25 1.58 4.87
N TYR A 68 -5.98 2.39 5.63
CA TYR A 68 -7.42 2.21 5.80
C TYR A 68 -8.19 3.15 4.88
N ARG A 69 -9.27 2.66 4.30
CA ARG A 69 -10.31 3.55 3.78
C ARG A 69 -10.99 4.18 5.00
N LYS A 70 -10.87 5.50 5.15
CA LYS A 70 -11.65 6.21 6.16
C LYS A 70 -13.11 6.01 5.79
N GLU A 71 -13.92 5.49 6.72
CA GLU A 71 -15.35 5.31 6.50
C GLU A 71 -15.92 6.64 6.00
N THR A 72 -16.50 6.58 4.80
CA THR A 72 -17.19 7.68 4.16
C THR A 72 -18.08 8.35 5.19
N GLU A 73 -17.96 9.68 5.35
CA GLU A 73 -18.90 10.49 6.14
C GLU A 73 -20.31 9.96 5.89
N LEU A 74 -20.90 9.36 6.92
CA LEU A 74 -22.24 8.83 6.84
C LEU A 74 -23.18 10.01 6.54
N ARG A 75 -23.91 9.88 5.43
CA ARG A 75 -25.08 10.66 4.97
C ARG A 75 -24.78 11.84 4.06
N GLY A 76 -25.11 11.64 2.79
CA GLY A 76 -25.23 12.70 1.80
C GLY A 76 -25.44 12.10 0.42
N GLN A 77 -26.67 11.67 0.16
CA GLN A 77 -27.17 11.32 -1.17
C GLN A 77 -26.81 12.45 -2.16
N ASP A 78 -26.34 12.09 -3.35
CA ASP A 78 -26.11 12.97 -4.51
C ASP A 78 -24.88 13.90 -4.51
N SER A 79 -23.66 13.34 -4.53
CA SER A 79 -22.49 14.10 -5.02
C SER A 79 -21.48 13.23 -5.80
N PRO A 80 -21.25 13.50 -7.10
CA PRO A 80 -20.35 12.70 -7.95
C PRO A 80 -18.87 13.10 -7.81
N ALA A 81 -18.36 13.33 -6.60
CA ALA A 81 -16.98 13.81 -6.43
C ALA A 81 -16.24 13.44 -5.13
N THR A 82 -16.82 12.67 -4.21
CA THR A 82 -16.09 12.36 -2.96
C THR A 82 -15.18 11.14 -3.19
N LYS A 83 -13.97 11.39 -3.69
CA LYS A 83 -12.92 10.36 -3.75
C LYS A 83 -12.74 9.77 -2.35
N PRO A 84 -12.63 8.44 -2.21
CA PRO A 84 -12.42 7.82 -0.92
C PRO A 84 -11.15 8.38 -0.27
N ASN A 85 -11.27 8.88 0.96
CA ASN A 85 -10.12 9.34 1.73
C ASN A 85 -9.41 8.12 2.33
N LEU A 86 -8.18 7.89 1.89
CA LEU A 86 -7.30 6.89 2.48
C LEU A 86 -6.58 7.51 3.68
N ARG A 87 -6.46 6.76 4.77
CA ARG A 87 -5.66 7.14 5.94
C ARG A 87 -4.53 6.13 6.10
N LEU A 88 -3.30 6.64 6.05
CA LEU A 88 -2.12 5.87 6.43
C LEU A 88 -2.03 5.84 7.96
N VAL A 89 -1.96 4.65 8.52
CA VAL A 89 -1.70 4.39 9.94
C VAL A 89 -0.39 3.64 10.01
N VAL A 90 0.44 4.00 10.98
CA VAL A 90 1.75 3.41 11.15
C VAL A 90 1.77 2.70 12.50
N ASP A 91 1.94 1.38 12.49
CA ASP A 91 1.99 0.56 13.71
C ASP A 91 3.41 0.00 13.90
N ASN A 92 4.06 0.46 14.97
CA ASN A 92 5.42 0.06 15.33
C ASN A 92 5.48 -0.94 16.48
N THR A 93 4.31 -1.33 16.99
CA THR A 93 4.20 -2.15 18.20
C THR A 93 4.11 -3.64 17.91
N ARG A 94 3.78 -4.03 16.68
CA ARG A 94 3.72 -5.43 16.26
C ARG A 94 5.12 -5.99 16.00
N LYS A 95 5.52 -7.00 16.77
CA LYS A 95 6.68 -7.86 16.46
C LYS A 95 6.23 -8.90 15.43
N ARG A 96 7.13 -9.28 14.50
CA ARG A 96 6.92 -10.45 13.63
C ARG A 96 6.85 -11.68 14.54
N ASP A 97 5.71 -12.37 14.52
CA ASP A 97 5.58 -13.74 15.01
C ASP A 97 6.37 -14.72 14.12
#